data_AF-A0A060BX08-F1
#
_entry.id   AF-A0A060BX08-F1
#
_cell.length_a   1.000
_cell.length_b   1.000
_cell.length_c   1.000
_cell.angle_alpha   90.00
_cell.angle_beta   90.00
_cell.angle_gamma   90.00
#
_symmetry.space_group_name_H-M   'P 1'
#
loop_
_entity.id
_entity.type
_entity.pdbx_description
1 polymer ?
#
loop_
_entity_poly.entity_id
_entity_poly.type
_entity_poly.pdbx_seq_one_letter_code
_entity_poly.pdbx_strand_id
1 'polypeptide(L)'
;MQEAAEEALDGYTGAIVILDPSTGAVLAKASSPTYENSDVGTILESGSSGGVLLDRTTQVRYAPGSTFKTVTLAAALESGTATLNSTYSAPASIDIGGADVTNDDDESWSSLSLIDAYAFSANTVFCTGRNSSWREYTRA
;
A
#
# COMPACT_ATOMS: atom_id res chain seq x y z
N MET A 1 -12.32 18.70 8.33
CA MET A 1 -11.62 17.58 7.66
C MET A 1 -10.13 17.82 7.62
N GLN A 2 -9.67 18.99 7.14
CA GLN A 2 -8.24 19.33 7.15
C GLN A 2 -7.61 19.30 8.56
N GLU A 3 -8.18 20.04 9.51
CA GLU A 3 -7.69 20.09 10.91
C GLU A 3 -7.55 18.69 11.52
N ALA A 4 -8.58 17.85 11.41
CA ALA A 4 -8.52 16.46 11.88
C ALA A 4 -7.43 15.61 11.20
N ALA A 5 -7.12 15.87 9.93
CA ALA A 5 -6.04 15.17 9.22
C ALA A 5 -4.65 15.64 9.69
N GLU A 6 -4.50 16.92 10.05
CA GLU A 6 -3.28 17.48 10.62
C GLU A 6 -3.07 16.98 12.04
N GLU A 7 -4.11 16.99 12.88
CA GLU A 7 -4.09 16.44 14.24
C GLU A 7 -3.72 14.95 14.24
N ALA A 8 -4.25 14.16 13.31
CA ALA A 8 -3.91 12.74 13.18
C ALA A 8 -2.44 12.49 12.79
N LEU A 9 -1.75 13.50 12.24
CA LEU A 9 -0.34 13.44 11.88
C LEU A 9 0.58 14.07 12.93
N ASP A 10 0.05 14.61 14.02
CA ASP A 10 0.87 15.25 15.06
C ASP A 10 1.86 14.24 15.67
N GLY A 11 3.14 14.62 15.72
CA GLY A 11 4.24 13.74 16.14
C GLY A 11 4.64 12.63 15.14
N TYR A 12 3.96 12.49 14.00
CA TYR A 12 4.27 11.47 12.98
C TYR A 12 4.80 12.08 11.69
N THR A 13 5.66 11.34 10.98
CA THR A 13 6.06 11.68 9.61
C THR A 13 5.21 10.88 8.62
N GLY A 14 4.46 11.56 7.75
CA GLY A 14 3.52 10.89 6.86
C GLY A 14 2.66 11.83 6.05
N ALA A 15 1.57 11.28 5.51
CA ALA A 15 0.62 12.00 4.69
C ALA A 15 -0.79 11.43 4.86
N ILE A 16 -1.79 12.30 4.77
CA ILE A 16 -3.21 11.93 4.74
C ILE A 16 -3.87 12.69 3.60
N VAL A 17 -4.65 11.97 2.79
CA VAL A 17 -5.50 12.55 1.73
C VAL A 17 -6.93 12.03 1.94
N ILE A 18 -7.89 12.94 1.94
CA ILE A 18 -9.33 12.61 2.02
C ILE A 18 -9.96 13.09 0.73
N LEU A 19 -10.63 12.17 0.03
CA LEU A 19 -11.28 12.44 -1.26
C LEU A 19 -12.79 12.22 -1.15
N ASP A 20 -13.55 13.01 -1.91
CA ASP A 20 -14.88 12.59 -2.35
C ASP A 20 -14.70 11.59 -3.51
N PRO A 21 -15.05 10.30 -3.32
CA PRO A 21 -14.81 9.29 -4.35
C PRO A 21 -15.70 9.45 -5.59
N SER A 22 -16.80 10.20 -5.50
CA SER A 22 -17.73 10.40 -6.62
C SER A 22 -17.28 11.53 -7.56
N THR A 23 -16.58 12.54 -7.03
CA THR A 23 -16.14 13.72 -7.77
C THR A 23 -14.64 13.83 -7.93
N GLY A 24 -13.86 13.11 -7.10
CA GLY A 24 -12.41 13.27 -6.99
C GLY A 24 -11.98 14.52 -6.23
N ALA A 25 -12.92 15.27 -5.63
CA ALA A 25 -12.58 16.48 -4.89
C ALA A 25 -11.72 16.16 -3.66
N VAL A 26 -10.65 16.93 -3.48
CA VAL A 26 -9.77 16.84 -2.31
C VAL A 26 -10.42 17.58 -1.14
N LEU A 27 -10.88 16.83 -0.14
CA LEU A 27 -11.52 17.37 1.06
C LEU A 27 -10.51 17.69 2.18
N ALA A 28 -9.36 16.98 2.16
CA ALA A 28 -8.21 17.28 2.99
C ALA A 28 -6.93 16.73 2.33
N LYS A 29 -5.81 17.41 2.57
CA LYS A 29 -4.47 17.04 2.10
C LYS A 29 -3.45 17.54 3.11
N ALA A 30 -2.96 16.63 3.95
CA ALA A 30 -2.03 16.93 5.02
C ALA A 30 -0.71 16.16 4.79
N SER A 31 0.41 16.84 5.03
CA SER A 31 1.77 16.29 4.94
C SER A 31 2.51 16.67 6.21
N SER A 32 3.18 15.71 6.84
CA SER A 32 3.91 15.93 8.09
C SER A 32 5.33 15.37 8.02
N PRO A 33 6.35 16.05 8.58
CA PRO A 33 6.27 17.38 9.23
C PRO A 33 5.87 18.49 8.24
N THR A 34 5.18 19.51 8.75
CA THR A 34 4.69 20.68 8.01
C THR A 34 5.42 21.97 8.46
N TYR A 35 5.19 23.08 7.75
CA TYR A 35 5.80 24.37 8.00
C TYR A 35 4.78 25.50 7.90
N GLU A 36 5.07 26.62 8.57
CA GLU A 36 4.36 27.87 8.35
C GLU A 36 5.04 28.68 7.23
N ASN A 37 4.24 29.41 6.45
CA ASN A 37 4.77 30.23 5.35
C ASN A 37 5.79 31.28 5.83
N SER A 38 5.66 31.75 7.07
CA SER A 38 6.62 32.68 7.70
C SER A 38 8.02 32.10 7.82
N ASP A 39 8.15 30.78 7.88
CA ASP A 39 9.40 30.11 8.25
C ASP A 39 10.19 29.64 7.03
N VAL A 40 9.61 29.72 5.83
CA VAL A 40 10.21 29.22 4.58
C VAL A 40 11.60 29.81 4.34
N GLY A 41 11.78 31.11 4.57
CA GLY A 41 13.09 31.76 4.41
C GLY A 41 14.15 31.13 5.31
N THR A 42 13.83 30.98 6.60
CA THR A 42 14.70 30.36 7.60
C THR A 42 14.99 28.89 7.29
N ILE A 43 13.98 28.14 6.83
CA ILE A 43 14.11 26.72 6.44
C ILE A 43 15.05 26.56 5.22
N LEU A 44 14.99 27.48 4.26
CA LEU A 44 15.87 27.46 3.09
C LEU A 44 17.31 27.86 3.46
N GLU A 45 17.47 28.86 4.31
CA GLU A 45 18.78 29.34 4.78
C GLU A 45 19.52 28.30 5.64
N SER A 46 18.80 27.46 6.39
CA SER A 46 19.41 26.43 7.24
C SER A 46 20.12 25.32 6.46
N GLY A 47 19.88 25.21 5.14
CA GLY A 47 20.48 24.20 4.25
C GLY A 47 20.01 22.77 4.49
N SER A 48 19.17 22.53 5.50
CA SER A 48 18.55 21.24 5.78
C SER A 48 17.13 21.45 6.28
N SER A 49 16.15 21.16 5.43
CA SER A 49 14.74 21.34 5.76
C SER A 49 14.18 20.16 6.59
N GLY A 50 14.98 19.13 6.90
CA GLY A 50 14.47 17.89 7.54
C GLY A 50 13.35 17.21 6.74
N GLY A 51 13.21 17.54 5.45
CA GLY A 51 12.09 17.09 4.62
C GLY A 51 10.77 17.79 4.93
N VAL A 52 10.74 18.91 5.67
CA VAL A 52 9.52 19.67 5.99
C VAL A 52 8.89 20.31 4.74
N LEU A 53 9.72 20.70 3.76
CA LEU A 53 9.25 21.27 2.50
C LEU A 53 8.73 20.22 1.50
N LEU A 54 8.86 18.93 1.83
CA LEU A 54 8.47 17.85 0.95
C LEU A 54 6.98 17.55 1.11
N ASP A 55 6.25 17.64 0.00
CA ASP A 55 4.86 17.22 -0.04
C ASP A 55 4.75 15.70 -0.13
N ARG A 56 4.57 15.04 1.01
CA ARG A 56 4.46 13.58 1.09
C ARG A 56 3.21 13.02 0.43
N THR A 57 2.20 13.85 0.18
CA THR A 57 0.95 13.39 -0.46
C THR A 57 1.11 13.17 -1.97
N THR A 58 2.04 13.88 -2.62
CA THR A 58 2.17 13.86 -4.10
C THR A 58 3.59 13.70 -4.62
N GLN A 59 4.61 14.04 -3.83
CA GLN A 59 6.01 14.08 -4.28
C GLN A 59 6.85 12.92 -3.74
N VAL A 60 6.28 12.09 -2.86
CA VAL A 60 6.95 10.93 -2.26
C VAL A 60 6.35 9.62 -2.77
N ARG A 61 7.22 8.65 -3.02
CA ARG A 61 6.85 7.29 -3.39
C ARG A 61 7.04 6.37 -2.21
N TYR A 62 5.98 5.70 -1.79
CA TYR A 62 5.98 4.67 -0.77
C TYR A 62 5.78 3.30 -1.42
N ALA A 63 6.42 2.26 -0.89
CA ALA A 63 6.00 0.90 -1.20
C ALA A 63 4.61 0.70 -0.55
N PRO A 64 3.55 0.39 -1.32
CA PRO A 64 2.19 0.33 -0.79
C PRO A 64 1.95 -0.89 0.14
N GLY A 65 2.83 -1.90 0.09
CA GLY A 65 2.66 -3.15 0.84
C GLY A 65 1.31 -3.81 0.53
N SER A 66 0.67 -4.38 1.55
CA SER A 66 -0.62 -5.07 1.42
C SER A 66 -1.77 -4.19 0.94
N THR A 67 -1.67 -2.85 1.02
CA THR A 67 -2.71 -1.97 0.44
C THR A 67 -2.81 -2.12 -1.08
N PHE A 68 -1.75 -2.59 -1.75
CA PHE A 68 -1.77 -2.88 -3.19
C PHE A 68 -2.55 -4.16 -3.54
N LYS A 69 -2.83 -5.03 -2.57
CA LYS A 69 -3.62 -6.26 -2.79
C LYS A 69 -5.01 -5.96 -3.33
N THR A 70 -5.57 -4.77 -3.05
CA THR A 70 -6.82 -4.30 -3.63
C THR A 70 -6.77 -4.29 -5.16
N VAL A 71 -5.66 -3.83 -5.75
CA VAL A 71 -5.46 -3.80 -7.21
C VAL A 71 -5.32 -5.21 -7.75
N THR A 72 -4.51 -6.06 -7.11
CA THR A 72 -4.33 -7.47 -7.50
C THR A 72 -5.64 -8.25 -7.43
N LEU A 73 -6.42 -8.06 -6.36
CA LEU A 73 -7.72 -8.69 -6.16
C LEU A 73 -8.69 -8.26 -7.27
N ALA A 74 -8.81 -6.96 -7.53
CA ALA A 74 -9.67 -6.43 -8.59
C ALA A 74 -9.31 -7.04 -9.95
N ALA A 75 -8.02 -7.08 -10.31
CA ALA A 75 -7.56 -7.67 -11.56
C ALA A 75 -7.87 -9.18 -11.66
N ALA A 76 -7.71 -9.94 -10.56
CA ALA A 76 -8.00 -11.36 -10.53
C ALA A 76 -9.50 -11.66 -10.72
N LEU A 77 -10.36 -10.84 -10.12
CA LEU A 77 -11.82 -10.93 -10.27
C LEU A 77 -12.26 -10.49 -11.69
N GLU A 78 -11.74 -9.37 -12.19
CA GLU A 78 -12.09 -8.82 -13.51
C GLU A 78 -11.69 -9.77 -14.65
N SER A 79 -10.50 -10.37 -14.56
CA SER A 79 -10.02 -11.35 -15.54
C SER A 79 -10.70 -12.72 -15.43
N GLY A 80 -11.51 -12.96 -14.39
CA GLY A 80 -12.11 -14.26 -14.11
C GLY A 80 -11.12 -15.35 -13.66
N THR A 81 -9.87 -14.98 -13.37
CA THR A 81 -8.83 -15.91 -12.89
C THR A 81 -9.15 -16.46 -11.50
N ALA A 82 -9.93 -15.73 -10.70
CA ALA A 82 -10.40 -16.14 -9.39
C ALA A 82 -11.78 -15.59 -9.07
N THR A 83 -12.42 -16.18 -8.06
CA THR A 83 -13.61 -15.63 -7.39
C THR A 83 -13.28 -15.37 -5.93
N LEU A 84 -14.10 -14.58 -5.24
CA LEU A 84 -13.93 -14.36 -3.79
C LEU A 84 -13.94 -15.67 -2.97
N ASN A 85 -14.63 -16.70 -3.47
CA ASN A 85 -14.73 -18.01 -2.84
C ASN A 85 -13.66 -19.01 -3.32
N SER A 86 -12.79 -18.63 -4.27
CA SER A 86 -11.69 -19.48 -4.71
C SER A 86 -10.75 -19.73 -3.52
N THR A 87 -10.43 -20.99 -3.28
CA THR A 87 -9.62 -21.40 -2.12
C THR A 87 -8.18 -21.65 -2.51
N TYR A 88 -7.25 -21.16 -1.69
CA TYR A 88 -5.82 -21.31 -1.89
C TYR A 88 -5.17 -21.91 -0.64
N SER A 89 -4.05 -22.61 -0.82
CA SER A 89 -3.15 -22.94 0.29
C SER A 89 -2.47 -21.66 0.76
N ALA A 90 -2.36 -21.47 2.08
CA ALA A 90 -1.77 -20.28 2.68
C ALA A 90 -0.73 -20.68 3.75
N PRO A 91 0.36 -21.39 3.37
CA PRO A 91 1.40 -21.75 4.31
C PRO A 91 2.15 -20.50 4.79
N ALA A 92 2.89 -20.63 5.89
CA ALA A 92 3.75 -19.58 6.43
C ALA A 92 4.74 -18.99 5.40
N SER A 93 5.29 -19.84 4.53
CA SER A 93 6.25 -19.42 3.50
C SER A 93 6.07 -20.21 2.20
N ILE A 94 6.39 -19.57 1.07
CA ILE A 94 6.52 -20.19 -0.26
C ILE A 94 7.79 -19.68 -0.95
N ASP A 95 8.47 -20.54 -1.71
CA ASP A 95 9.55 -20.12 -2.61
C ASP A 95 8.97 -19.56 -3.91
N ILE A 96 9.37 -18.34 -4.26
CA ILE A 96 9.09 -17.74 -5.56
C ILE A 96 10.39 -17.28 -6.18
N GLY A 97 10.92 -18.10 -7.09
CA GLY A 97 12.11 -17.75 -7.87
C GLY A 97 13.40 -17.82 -7.05
N GLY A 98 13.48 -18.73 -6.07
CA GLY A 98 14.65 -18.89 -5.21
C GLY A 98 14.70 -17.94 -4.00
N ALA A 99 13.60 -17.27 -3.70
CA ALA A 99 13.45 -16.41 -2.53
C ALA A 99 12.13 -16.70 -1.81
N ASP A 100 12.18 -16.67 -0.49
CA ASP A 100 11.02 -16.89 0.37
C ASP A 100 10.08 -15.67 0.36
N VAL A 101 8.79 -15.96 0.24
CA VAL A 101 7.70 -15.03 0.53
C VAL A 101 6.95 -15.57 1.73
N THR A 102 6.94 -14.80 2.82
CA THR A 102 6.34 -15.18 4.10
C THR A 102 5.06 -14.41 4.38
N ASN A 103 4.13 -15.04 5.09
CA ASN A 103 3.06 -14.31 5.76
C ASN A 103 3.62 -13.52 6.94
N ASP A 104 2.87 -12.51 7.40
CA ASP A 104 3.21 -11.80 8.62
C ASP A 104 3.18 -12.78 9.80
N ASP A 105 4.08 -12.61 10.76
CA ASP A 105 4.22 -13.48 11.95
C ASP A 105 4.28 -15.01 11.67
N ASP A 106 4.75 -15.41 10.48
CA ASP A 106 4.80 -16.81 10.03
C ASP A 106 3.43 -17.53 10.10
N GLU A 107 2.34 -16.79 9.96
CA GLU A 107 0.99 -17.35 10.02
C GLU A 107 0.75 -18.38 8.91
N SER A 108 0.14 -19.51 9.28
CA SER A 108 -0.08 -20.63 8.37
C SER A 108 -1.50 -21.15 8.49
N TRP A 109 -2.18 -21.24 7.35
CA TRP A 109 -3.51 -21.81 7.23
C TRP A 109 -3.50 -22.93 6.21
N SER A 110 -4.24 -24.01 6.51
CA SER A 110 -4.38 -25.14 5.58
C SER A 110 -5.04 -24.70 4.27
N SER A 111 -6.04 -23.82 4.34
CA SER A 111 -6.61 -23.14 3.19
C SER A 111 -7.38 -21.88 3.61
N LEU A 112 -7.36 -20.87 2.76
CA LEU A 112 -8.20 -19.67 2.87
C LEU A 112 -8.97 -19.46 1.56
N SER A 113 -10.19 -18.95 1.67
CA SER A 113 -10.86 -18.33 0.52
C SER A 113 -10.12 -17.04 0.13
N LEU A 114 -10.28 -16.56 -1.10
CA LEU A 114 -9.62 -15.32 -1.55
C LEU A 114 -10.08 -14.11 -0.73
N ILE A 115 -11.35 -14.08 -0.30
CA ILE A 115 -11.84 -13.01 0.59
C ILE A 115 -11.21 -13.08 1.98
N ASP A 116 -11.04 -14.29 2.54
CA ASP A 116 -10.36 -14.45 3.84
C ASP A 116 -8.87 -14.12 3.72
N ALA A 117 -8.20 -14.55 2.65
CA ALA A 117 -6.81 -14.23 2.37
C ALA A 117 -6.59 -12.71 2.24
N TYR A 118 -7.55 -11.98 1.66
CA TYR A 118 -7.51 -10.54 1.61
C TYR A 118 -7.70 -9.92 3.00
N ALA A 119 -8.67 -10.41 3.78
CA ALA A 119 -8.96 -9.94 5.13
C ALA A 119 -7.79 -10.16 6.11
N PHE A 120 -7.16 -11.33 6.06
CA PHE A 120 -5.96 -11.66 6.84
C PHE A 120 -4.67 -11.13 6.23
N SER A 121 -4.74 -10.47 5.07
CA SER A 121 -3.55 -9.97 4.38
C SER A 121 -2.49 -11.07 4.14
N ALA A 122 -2.91 -12.27 3.75
CA ALA A 122 -2.02 -13.41 3.50
C ALA A 122 -1.14 -13.16 2.25
N ASN A 123 0.17 -13.01 2.44
CA ASN A 123 1.14 -12.74 1.37
C ASN A 123 1.28 -13.94 0.43
N THR A 124 1.33 -15.16 0.99
CA THR A 124 1.57 -16.37 0.19
C THR A 124 0.45 -16.62 -0.82
N VAL A 125 -0.80 -16.28 -0.51
CA VAL A 125 -1.92 -16.36 -1.46
C VAL A 125 -1.78 -15.32 -2.58
N PHE A 126 -1.53 -14.05 -2.23
CA PHE A 126 -1.46 -12.95 -3.20
C PHE A 126 -0.21 -12.99 -4.09
N CYS A 127 0.83 -13.74 -3.70
CA CYS A 127 2.01 -13.98 -4.53
C CYS A 127 1.93 -15.29 -5.33
N THR A 128 1.14 -16.29 -4.91
CA THR A 128 0.98 -17.57 -5.63
C THR A 128 0.29 -17.42 -6.98
N GLY A 129 -0.59 -16.43 -7.15
CA GLY A 129 -1.24 -16.12 -8.44
C GLY A 129 -0.28 -15.79 -9.60
N ARG A 130 1.02 -15.63 -9.33
CA ARG A 130 2.07 -15.37 -10.31
C ARG A 130 2.78 -16.60 -10.88
N ASN A 131 2.54 -17.81 -10.36
CA ASN A 131 3.55 -18.88 -10.47
C ASN A 131 3.38 -19.91 -11.62
N SER A 132 2.35 -19.82 -12.49
CA SER A 132 2.25 -20.76 -13.62
C SER A 132 1.84 -20.17 -14.98
N SER A 133 1.09 -19.07 -15.02
CA SER A 133 0.66 -18.43 -16.29
C SER A 133 1.53 -17.25 -16.73
N TRP A 134 2.34 -16.64 -15.83
CA TRP A 134 3.07 -15.40 -16.13
C TRP A 134 4.49 -15.59 -16.69
N ARG A 135 5.03 -16.81 -16.75
CA ARG A 135 6.34 -17.08 -17.39
C ARG A 135 6.36 -16.78 -18.89
N GLU A 136 5.20 -16.67 -19.53
CA GLU A 136 5.11 -16.37 -20.97
C GLU A 136 5.13 -14.88 -21.32
N TYR A 137 4.93 -13.96 -20.36
CA TYR A 137 4.76 -12.53 -20.66
C TYR A 137 6.01 -11.65 -20.43
N THR A 138 7.08 -12.16 -19.83
CA THR A 138 8.32 -11.39 -19.56
C THR A 138 9.50 -11.77 -20.47
N ARG A 139 9.24 -12.47 -21.58
CA ARG A 139 10.18 -12.59 -22.69
C ARG A 139 9.77 -11.64 -23.81
N ALA A 140 10.13 -10.37 -23.66
CA ALA A 140 10.25 -9.41 -24.76
C ALA A 140 11.52 -8.58 -24.51
#